data_AF-A0A0B6Y6J2-F1
#
_entry.id   AF-A0A0B6Y6J2-F1
#
_cell.length_a   1.000
_cell.length_b   1.000
_cell.length_c   1.000
_cell.angle_alpha   90.00
_cell.angle_beta   90.00
_cell.angle_gamma   90.00
#
_symmetry.space_group_name_H-M   'P 1'
#
loop_
_entity.id
_entity.type
_entity.pdbx_description
1 polymer ?
#
loop_
_entity_poly.entity_id
_entity_poly.type
_entity_poly.pdbx_seq_one_letter_code
_entity_poly.pdbx_strand_id
1 'polypeptide(L)'
;GVSRVLVELIKREWPQLWENLFSDLNTLCQNGETQTELVLQTLLRLSEDVVRFQNLPQARRRELLQALTSAMPSIFSFFIYILKNNLDVHRLQDGQKSEKACKICQSVLDTLTGFVDWVNISHIIESDLLPLLCGLLLDKHLCLRASECLLLIVGRKSKLSERKPLMVLFSEEAMTVLLQAAQNATEHITES
;
A
#
# COMPACT_ATOMS: atom_id res chain seq x y z
N GLY A 1 20.23 4.27 4.03
CA GLY A 1 21.35 4.59 3.12
C GLY A 1 20.82 4.97 1.76
N VAL A 2 20.45 3.99 0.94
CA VAL A 2 20.11 4.18 -0.48
C VAL A 2 18.73 4.78 -0.72
N SER A 3 17.67 4.28 -0.06
CA SER A 3 16.31 4.82 -0.25
C SER A 3 16.18 6.30 0.12
N ARG A 4 16.98 6.81 1.06
CA ARG A 4 17.02 8.25 1.38
C ARG A 4 17.57 9.06 0.21
N VAL A 5 18.67 8.61 -0.41
CA VAL A 5 19.25 9.29 -1.57
C VAL A 5 18.26 9.31 -2.73
N LEU A 6 17.59 8.18 -3.00
CA LEU A 6 16.58 8.12 -4.06
C LEU A 6 15.40 9.06 -3.80
N VAL A 7 14.91 9.16 -2.55
CA VAL A 7 13.87 10.14 -2.20
C VAL A 7 14.34 11.58 -2.40
N GLU A 8 15.57 11.93 -2.00
CA GLU A 8 16.09 13.28 -2.23
C GLU A 8 16.24 13.61 -3.73
N LEU A 9 16.66 12.63 -4.54
CA LEU A 9 16.72 12.79 -6.01
C LEU A 9 15.32 13.02 -6.59
N ILE A 10 14.34 12.20 -6.20
CA ILE A 10 12.94 12.35 -6.65
C ILE A 10 12.40 13.72 -6.24
N LYS A 11 12.60 14.13 -4.98
CA LYS A 11 12.15 15.44 -4.47
C LYS A 11 12.80 16.60 -5.23
N ARG A 12 13.98 16.43 -5.82
CA ARG A 12 14.66 17.47 -6.61
C ARG A 12 14.26 17.47 -8.08
N GLU A 13 14.04 16.31 -8.69
CA GLU A 13 13.97 16.18 -10.16
C GLU A 13 12.56 15.86 -10.68
N TRP A 14 11.73 15.16 -9.90
CA TRP A 14 10.38 14.80 -10.34
C TRP A 14 9.36 15.89 -9.95
N PRO A 15 8.39 16.27 -10.81
CA PRO A 15 8.05 15.65 -12.08
C PRO A 15 8.76 16.19 -13.34
N GLN A 16 9.34 17.39 -13.32
CA GLN A 16 9.77 18.08 -14.56
C GLN A 16 11.03 17.52 -15.21
N LEU A 17 12.04 17.16 -14.41
CA LEU A 17 13.33 16.70 -14.92
C LEU A 17 13.38 15.17 -15.02
N TRP A 18 12.44 14.48 -14.37
CA TRP A 18 12.36 13.03 -14.34
C TRP A 18 10.97 12.53 -14.68
N GLU A 19 10.48 12.86 -15.88
CA GLU A 19 9.11 12.55 -16.32
C GLU A 19 8.77 11.04 -16.28
N ASN A 20 9.76 10.19 -16.56
CA ASN A 20 9.59 8.72 -16.63
C ASN A 20 9.79 7.98 -15.31
N LEU A 21 9.75 8.68 -14.16
CA LEU A 21 10.04 8.10 -12.84
C LEU A 21 9.37 6.74 -12.60
N PHE A 22 8.05 6.63 -12.80
CA PHE A 22 7.34 5.37 -12.52
C PHE A 22 7.71 4.23 -13.47
N SER A 23 8.07 4.55 -14.72
CA SER A 23 8.60 3.55 -15.65
C SER A 23 9.94 3.01 -15.13
N ASP A 24 10.83 3.90 -14.68
CA ASP A 24 12.14 3.50 -14.16
C ASP A 24 12.02 2.71 -12.86
N LEU A 25 11.10 3.09 -11.96
CA LEU A 25 10.80 2.34 -10.74
C LEU A 25 10.23 0.95 -11.06
N ASN A 26 9.37 0.82 -12.08
CA ASN A 26 8.86 -0.46 -12.55
C ASN A 26 9.98 -1.36 -13.08
N THR A 27 10.86 -0.83 -13.93
CA THR A 27 12.03 -1.56 -14.43
C THR A 27 12.96 -1.97 -13.29
N LEU A 28 13.13 -1.11 -12.28
CA LEU A 28 13.94 -1.43 -11.11
C LEU A 28 13.39 -2.65 -10.36
N CYS A 29 12.07 -2.72 -10.15
CA CYS A 29 11.42 -3.87 -9.49
C CYS A 29 11.64 -5.20 -10.22
N GLN A 30 11.79 -5.19 -11.56
CA GLN A 30 12.04 -6.40 -12.35
C GLN A 30 13.41 -7.06 -12.04
N ASN A 31 14.33 -6.34 -11.39
CA ASN A 31 15.64 -6.89 -11.01
C ASN A 31 15.59 -7.77 -9.76
N GLY A 32 14.47 -7.82 -9.05
CA GLY A 32 14.27 -8.72 -7.91
C GLY A 32 13.60 -8.08 -6.70
N GLU A 33 13.46 -8.91 -5.67
CA GLU A 33 12.77 -8.58 -4.41
C GLU A 33 13.44 -7.42 -3.68
N THR A 34 14.78 -7.39 -3.61
CA THR A 34 15.52 -6.31 -2.95
C THR A 34 15.27 -4.95 -3.60
N GLN A 35 15.24 -4.91 -4.93
CA GLN A 35 14.96 -3.69 -5.68
C GLN A 35 13.50 -3.27 -5.52
N THR A 36 12.58 -4.25 -5.50
CA THR A 36 11.17 -4.01 -5.21
C THR A 36 10.98 -3.39 -3.82
N GLU A 37 11.61 -3.95 -2.79
CA GLU A 37 11.58 -3.41 -1.43
C GLU A 37 12.15 -1.98 -1.38
N LEU A 38 13.26 -1.72 -2.08
CA LEU A 38 13.86 -0.39 -2.16
C LEU A 38 12.88 0.63 -2.78
N VAL A 39 12.16 0.25 -3.84
CA VAL A 39 11.15 1.10 -4.49
C VAL A 39 10.00 1.37 -3.52
N LEU A 40 9.48 0.35 -2.86
CA LEU A 40 8.38 0.47 -1.89
C LEU A 40 8.74 1.39 -0.71
N GLN A 41 9.94 1.23 -0.14
CA GLN A 41 10.45 2.11 0.92
C GLN A 41 10.65 3.56 0.45
N THR A 42 11.04 3.74 -0.81
CA THR A 42 11.22 5.07 -1.41
C THR A 42 9.87 5.76 -1.58
N LEU A 43 8.86 5.06 -2.11
CA LEU A 43 7.51 5.61 -2.27
C LEU A 43 6.85 5.94 -0.93
N LEU A 44 7.00 5.06 0.07
CA LEU A 44 6.49 5.32 1.42
C LEU A 44 7.07 6.62 1.99
N ARG A 45 8.41 6.73 2.00
CA ARG A 45 9.09 7.92 2.53
C ARG A 45 8.79 9.18 1.75
N LEU A 46 8.67 9.09 0.42
CA LEU A 46 8.27 10.23 -0.40
C LEU A 46 6.89 10.74 0.02
N SER A 47 5.93 9.83 0.18
CA SER A 47 4.58 10.18 0.65
C SER A 47 4.62 10.81 2.05
N GLU A 48 5.37 10.21 2.98
CA GLU A 48 5.53 10.75 4.33
C GLU A 48 6.15 12.15 4.33
N ASP A 49 7.22 12.40 3.58
CA ASP A 49 7.86 13.71 3.48
C ASP A 49 6.94 14.78 2.88
N VAL A 50 6.15 14.41 1.85
CA VAL A 50 5.27 15.34 1.14
C VAL A 50 4.00 15.64 1.93
N VAL A 51 3.39 14.61 2.54
CA VAL A 51 2.05 14.71 3.15
C VAL A 51 2.11 14.82 4.66
N ARG A 52 2.82 13.89 5.32
CA ARG A 52 2.80 13.73 6.78
C ARG A 52 3.72 14.72 7.48
N PHE A 53 5.01 14.72 7.13
CA PHE A 53 6.03 15.54 7.77
C PHE A 53 6.14 16.93 7.17
N GLN A 54 5.78 17.07 5.88
CA GLN A 54 5.81 18.35 5.16
C GLN A 54 7.21 18.98 5.17
N ASN A 55 8.26 18.17 5.04
CA ASN A 55 9.68 18.53 5.14
C ASN A 55 10.22 19.27 3.89
N LEU A 56 9.37 19.99 3.18
CA LEU A 56 9.64 20.60 1.88
C LEU A 56 9.17 22.06 1.84
N PRO A 57 9.86 22.94 1.09
CA PRO A 57 9.33 24.28 0.80
C PRO A 57 7.92 24.19 0.21
N GLN A 58 7.01 25.06 0.66
CA GLN A 58 5.58 24.96 0.36
C GLN A 58 5.25 24.88 -1.14
N ALA A 59 5.98 25.61 -1.98
CA ALA A 59 5.83 25.58 -3.43
C ALA A 59 6.17 24.18 -3.99
N ARG A 60 7.34 23.65 -3.64
CA ARG A 60 7.81 22.33 -4.08
C ARG A 60 6.93 21.20 -3.55
N ARG A 61 6.45 21.31 -2.30
CA ARG A 61 5.53 20.34 -1.72
C ARG A 61 4.22 20.25 -2.52
N ARG A 62 3.64 21.40 -2.88
CA ARG A 62 2.38 21.46 -3.63
C ARG A 62 2.51 20.82 -5.01
N GLU A 63 3.62 21.08 -5.67
CA GLU A 63 3.97 20.49 -6.96
C GLU A 63 4.11 18.97 -6.88
N LEU A 64 4.86 18.45 -5.90
CA LEU A 64 4.99 17.01 -5.67
C LEU A 64 3.65 16.36 -5.29
N LEU A 65 2.84 17.01 -4.46
CA LEU A 65 1.52 16.51 -4.09
C LEU A 65 0.57 16.44 -5.31
N GLN A 66 0.59 17.47 -6.16
CA GLN A 66 -0.17 17.48 -7.40
C GLN A 66 0.29 16.35 -8.32
N ALA A 67 1.60 16.18 -8.50
CA ALA A 67 2.17 15.12 -9.31
C ALA A 67 1.81 13.72 -8.78
N LEU A 68 1.85 13.52 -7.46
CA LEU A 68 1.43 12.26 -6.82
C LEU A 68 -0.05 12.00 -7.09
N THR A 69 -0.89 13.01 -6.89
CA THR A 69 -2.33 12.89 -7.14
C THR A 69 -2.62 12.53 -8.59
N SER A 70 -1.94 13.15 -9.55
CA SER A 70 -2.09 12.85 -10.97
C SER A 70 -1.60 11.44 -11.34
N ALA A 71 -0.54 10.94 -10.71
CA ALA A 71 0.00 9.59 -10.94
C ALA A 71 -0.72 8.49 -10.16
N MET A 72 -1.68 8.83 -9.31
CA MET A 72 -2.27 7.91 -8.32
C MET A 72 -2.92 6.65 -8.92
N PRO A 73 -3.65 6.70 -10.05
CA PRO A 73 -4.16 5.49 -10.69
C PRO A 73 -3.05 4.47 -10.99
N SER A 74 -1.94 4.93 -11.59
CA SER A 74 -0.79 4.09 -11.92
C SER A 74 -0.09 3.55 -10.67
N ILE A 75 0.04 4.38 -9.63
CA ILE A 75 0.63 3.98 -8.33
C ILE A 75 -0.21 2.86 -7.69
N PHE A 76 -1.53 3.00 -7.66
CA PHE A 76 -2.42 1.98 -7.10
C PHE A 76 -2.41 0.68 -7.92
N SER A 77 -2.46 0.78 -9.25
CA SER A 77 -2.31 -0.39 -10.12
C SER A 77 -0.98 -1.12 -9.88
N PHE A 78 0.10 -0.38 -9.68
CA PHE A 78 1.41 -0.92 -9.34
C PHE A 78 1.41 -1.67 -8.00
N PHE A 79 0.88 -1.07 -6.93
CA PHE A 79 0.79 -1.73 -5.62
C PHE A 79 -0.03 -3.01 -5.69
N ILE A 80 -1.19 -2.98 -6.33
CA ILE A 80 -2.07 -4.15 -6.47
C ILE A 80 -1.38 -5.25 -7.28
N TYR A 81 -0.70 -4.89 -8.37
CA TYR A 81 0.05 -5.85 -9.20
C TYR A 81 1.14 -6.56 -8.41
N ILE A 82 2.00 -5.82 -7.70
CA ILE A 82 3.07 -6.42 -6.89
C ILE A 82 2.48 -7.29 -5.79
N LEU A 83 1.45 -6.81 -5.09
CA LEU A 83 0.82 -7.53 -4.00
C LEU A 83 0.22 -8.85 -4.49
N LYS A 84 -0.58 -8.84 -5.57
CA LYS A 84 -1.18 -10.06 -6.13
C LYS A 84 -0.11 -11.08 -6.56
N ASN A 85 0.90 -10.65 -7.32
CA ASN A 85 1.94 -11.56 -7.81
C ASN A 85 2.74 -12.21 -6.66
N ASN A 86 3.12 -11.43 -5.65
CA ASN A 86 3.88 -11.96 -4.52
C ASN A 86 2.99 -12.80 -3.59
N LEU A 87 1.69 -12.49 -3.51
CA LEU A 87 0.74 -13.31 -2.77
C LEU A 87 0.57 -14.69 -3.41
N ASP A 88 0.51 -14.77 -4.74
CA ASP A 88 0.46 -16.05 -5.45
C ASP A 88 1.74 -16.86 -5.20
N VAL A 89 2.92 -16.23 -5.26
CA VAL A 89 4.18 -16.89 -4.93
C VAL A 89 4.21 -17.36 -3.47
N HIS A 90 3.74 -16.53 -2.53
CA HIS A 90 3.67 -16.88 -1.11
C HIS A 90 2.79 -18.10 -0.86
N ARG A 91 1.65 -18.19 -1.55
CA ARG A 91 0.66 -19.28 -1.39
C ARG A 91 1.04 -20.57 -2.10
N LEU A 92 1.75 -20.49 -3.22
CA LEU A 92 2.04 -21.64 -4.09
C LEU A 92 3.45 -22.22 -3.93
N GLN A 93 4.37 -21.48 -3.29
CA GLN A 93 5.74 -21.92 -3.07
C GLN A 93 5.97 -22.20 -1.59
N ASP A 94 7.03 -22.95 -1.29
CA ASP A 94 7.46 -23.25 0.08
C ASP A 94 8.85 -22.71 0.39
N GLY A 95 9.18 -22.67 1.69
CA GLY A 95 10.48 -22.29 2.20
C GLY A 95 10.88 -20.86 1.85
N GLN A 96 12.14 -20.67 1.48
CA GLN A 96 12.73 -19.33 1.33
C GLN A 96 12.02 -18.46 0.28
N LYS A 97 11.48 -19.04 -0.81
CA LYS A 97 10.76 -18.27 -1.83
C LYS A 97 9.45 -17.70 -1.28
N SER A 98 8.70 -18.52 -0.55
CA SER A 98 7.46 -18.09 0.10
C SER A 98 7.71 -16.99 1.13
N GLU A 99 8.74 -17.16 1.96
CA GLU A 99 9.11 -16.17 2.98
C GLU A 99 9.50 -14.81 2.38
N LYS A 100 10.26 -14.82 1.28
CA LYS A 100 10.66 -13.57 0.62
C LYS A 100 9.47 -12.89 -0.06
N ALA A 101 8.62 -13.64 -0.75
CA ALA A 101 7.39 -13.10 -1.33
C ALA A 101 6.47 -12.52 -0.25
N CYS A 102 6.33 -13.20 0.89
CA CYS A 102 5.60 -12.70 2.05
C CYS A 102 6.15 -11.35 2.56
N LYS A 103 7.49 -11.20 2.66
CA LYS A 103 8.13 -9.92 3.03
C LYS A 103 7.85 -8.79 2.05
N ILE A 104 7.75 -9.10 0.76
CA ILE A 104 7.34 -8.10 -0.24
C ILE A 104 5.88 -7.73 -0.06
N CYS A 105 4.97 -8.68 0.15
CA CYS A 105 3.57 -8.39 0.48
C CYS A 105 3.45 -7.48 1.72
N GLN A 106 4.20 -7.78 2.78
CA GLN A 106 4.30 -6.95 3.97
C GLN A 106 4.77 -5.53 3.63
N SER A 107 5.83 -5.39 2.84
CA SER A 107 6.35 -4.10 2.41
C SER A 107 5.34 -3.30 1.58
N VAL A 108 4.56 -3.96 0.72
CA VAL A 108 3.50 -3.27 -0.04
C VAL A 108 2.40 -2.76 0.89
N LEU A 109 1.97 -3.57 1.86
CA LEU A 109 0.96 -3.16 2.83
C LEU A 109 1.47 -2.00 3.71
N ASP A 110 2.71 -2.09 4.20
CA ASP A 110 3.35 -1.02 4.97
C ASP A 110 3.43 0.27 4.13
N THR A 111 3.80 0.18 2.85
CA THR A 111 3.82 1.33 1.95
C THR A 111 2.41 1.90 1.74
N LEU A 112 1.39 1.06 1.53
CA LEU A 112 0.00 1.49 1.35
C LEU A 112 -0.51 2.32 2.53
N THR A 113 -0.10 2.03 3.77
CA THR A 113 -0.48 2.85 4.94
C THR A 113 -0.12 4.34 4.78
N GLY A 114 0.97 4.64 4.06
CA GLY A 114 1.40 6.01 3.77
C GLY A 114 0.60 6.70 2.66
N PHE A 115 -0.35 6.02 2.03
CA PHE A 115 -1.18 6.55 0.94
C PHE A 115 -2.68 6.54 1.28
N VAL A 116 -3.18 5.44 1.85
CA VAL A 116 -4.62 5.18 1.95
C VAL A 116 -5.40 6.13 2.85
N ASP A 117 -4.73 6.98 3.66
CA ASP A 117 -5.39 7.96 4.54
C ASP A 117 -5.70 9.30 3.84
N TRP A 118 -4.91 9.70 2.83
CA TRP A 118 -4.99 11.02 2.20
C TRP A 118 -5.41 10.99 0.72
N VAL A 119 -5.18 9.89 0.00
CA VAL A 119 -5.52 9.79 -1.43
C VAL A 119 -7.02 9.96 -1.67
N ASN A 120 -7.46 10.32 -2.88
CA ASN A 120 -8.90 10.33 -3.18
C ASN A 120 -9.48 8.93 -2.96
N ILE A 121 -10.57 8.84 -2.22
CA ILE A 121 -11.22 7.57 -1.88
C ILE A 121 -11.72 6.81 -3.11
N SER A 122 -11.96 7.50 -4.23
CA SER A 122 -12.30 6.86 -5.51
C SER A 122 -11.22 5.86 -5.94
N HIS A 123 -9.94 6.17 -5.75
CA HIS A 123 -8.85 5.24 -6.06
C HIS A 123 -8.87 3.97 -5.23
N ILE A 124 -9.46 4.02 -4.03
CA ILE A 124 -9.61 2.84 -3.16
C ILE A 124 -10.84 2.04 -3.60
N ILE A 125 -11.96 2.71 -3.82
CA ILE A 125 -13.26 2.10 -4.13
C ILE A 125 -13.29 1.49 -5.54
N GLU A 126 -12.71 2.17 -6.52
CA GLU A 126 -12.66 1.72 -7.91
C GLU A 126 -11.58 0.66 -8.15
N SER A 127 -10.76 0.38 -7.13
CA SER A 127 -9.73 -0.64 -7.18
C SER A 127 -10.16 -1.94 -6.47
N ASP A 128 -9.45 -3.03 -6.75
CA ASP A 128 -9.63 -4.30 -6.02
C ASP A 128 -9.05 -4.29 -4.60
N LEU A 129 -8.64 -3.13 -4.06
CA LEU A 129 -7.90 -3.08 -2.80
C LEU A 129 -8.73 -3.54 -1.61
N LEU A 130 -10.00 -3.11 -1.48
CA LEU A 130 -10.83 -3.48 -0.33
C LEU A 130 -11.07 -5.00 -0.23
N PRO A 131 -11.57 -5.69 -1.29
CA PRO A 131 -11.69 -7.15 -1.25
C PRO A 131 -10.36 -7.87 -1.00
N LEU A 132 -9.27 -7.37 -1.60
CA LEU A 132 -7.94 -7.93 -1.41
C LEU A 132 -7.50 -7.84 0.06
N LEU A 133 -7.64 -6.67 0.69
CA LEU A 133 -7.31 -6.48 2.09
C LEU A 133 -8.14 -7.37 3.02
N CYS A 134 -9.45 -7.51 2.75
CA CYS A 134 -10.30 -8.43 3.53
C CYS A 134 -9.79 -9.87 3.43
N GLY A 135 -9.48 -10.37 2.23
CA GLY A 135 -8.94 -11.71 2.05
C GLY A 135 -7.61 -11.96 2.76
N LEU A 136 -6.79 -10.91 2.92
CA LEU A 136 -5.51 -10.97 3.64
C LEU A 136 -5.67 -11.07 5.16
N LEU A 137 -6.86 -10.80 5.71
CA LEU A 137 -7.10 -10.94 7.15
C LEU A 137 -7.04 -12.40 7.63
N LEU A 138 -7.23 -13.37 6.74
CA LEU A 138 -7.12 -14.80 7.03
C LEU A 138 -5.68 -15.32 6.94
N ASP A 139 -4.75 -14.51 6.43
CA ASP A 139 -3.34 -14.88 6.32
C ASP A 139 -2.58 -14.44 7.58
N LYS A 140 -2.11 -15.41 8.37
CA LYS A 140 -1.44 -15.15 9.65
C LYS A 140 -0.18 -14.26 9.56
N HIS A 141 0.45 -14.16 8.40
CA HIS A 141 1.65 -13.34 8.22
C HIS A 141 1.34 -11.92 7.73
N LEU A 142 0.14 -11.69 7.19
CA LEU A 142 -0.27 -10.46 6.53
C LEU A 142 -1.44 -9.75 7.25
N CYS A 143 -2.20 -10.45 8.08
CA CYS A 143 -3.43 -9.98 8.70
C CYS A 143 -3.25 -8.65 9.46
N LEU A 144 -2.18 -8.51 10.24
CA LEU A 144 -1.92 -7.29 11.02
C LEU A 144 -1.82 -6.07 10.11
N ARG A 145 -0.98 -6.12 9.07
CA ARG A 145 -0.79 -5.00 8.14
C ARG A 145 -2.02 -4.74 7.27
N ALA A 146 -2.72 -5.81 6.87
CA ALA A 146 -3.98 -5.67 6.16
C ALA A 146 -5.04 -4.97 7.04
N SER A 147 -5.10 -5.30 8.32
CA SER A 147 -6.00 -4.66 9.29
C SER A 147 -5.65 -3.19 9.52
N GLU A 148 -4.36 -2.83 9.55
CA GLU A 148 -3.92 -1.44 9.66
C GLU A 148 -4.35 -0.62 8.44
N CYS A 149 -4.14 -1.15 7.23
CA CYS A 149 -4.64 -0.52 6.01
C CYS A 149 -6.17 -0.33 6.04
N LEU A 150 -6.93 -1.37 6.40
CA LEU A 150 -8.39 -1.27 6.51
C LEU A 150 -8.81 -0.24 7.55
N LEU A 151 -8.16 -0.23 8.72
CA LEU A 151 -8.44 0.73 9.80
C LEU A 151 -8.22 2.17 9.34
N LEU A 152 -7.12 2.44 8.62
CA LEU A 152 -6.85 3.75 8.05
C LEU A 152 -7.92 4.16 7.04
N ILE A 153 -8.34 3.23 6.17
CA ILE A 153 -9.38 3.49 5.15
C ILE A 153 -10.73 3.80 5.80
N VAL A 154 -11.19 2.98 6.76
CA VAL A 154 -12.49 3.19 7.42
C VAL A 154 -12.46 4.36 8.40
N GLY A 155 -11.29 4.68 8.97
CA GLY A 155 -11.06 5.80 9.88
C GLY A 155 -11.01 7.17 9.20
N ARG A 156 -11.06 7.24 7.86
CA ARG A 156 -10.96 8.49 7.09
C ARG A 156 -12.05 9.48 7.47
N LYS A 157 -11.67 10.74 7.71
CA LYS A 157 -12.58 11.87 7.91
C LYS A 157 -13.04 12.44 6.57
N SER A 158 -14.08 11.84 5.98
CA SER A 158 -14.66 12.21 4.68
C SER A 158 -16.15 12.48 4.77
N LYS A 159 -16.73 13.05 3.71
CA LYS A 159 -18.18 13.29 3.63
C LYS A 159 -18.94 11.96 3.63
N LEU A 160 -20.18 11.96 4.13
CA LEU A 160 -21.01 10.75 4.15
C LEU A 160 -21.19 10.12 2.76
N SER A 161 -21.32 10.95 1.71
CA SER A 161 -21.42 10.49 0.32
C SER A 161 -20.20 9.70 -0.15
N GLU A 162 -19.00 10.11 0.30
CA GLU A 162 -17.72 9.45 -0.01
C GLU A 162 -17.53 8.15 0.78
N ARG A 163 -18.14 8.03 1.95
CA ARG A 163 -18.06 6.83 2.80
C ARG A 163 -19.07 5.75 2.43
N LYS A 164 -20.16 6.11 1.74
CA LYS A 164 -21.21 5.16 1.36
C LYS A 164 -20.67 3.88 0.69
N PRO A 165 -19.68 3.93 -0.21
CA PRO A 165 -19.15 2.73 -0.85
C PRO A 165 -18.41 1.78 0.12
N LEU A 166 -17.94 2.26 1.28
CA LEU A 166 -17.34 1.41 2.31
C LEU A 166 -18.34 0.46 2.96
N MET A 167 -19.65 0.65 2.73
CA MET A 167 -20.68 -0.28 3.18
C MET A 167 -20.57 -1.66 2.53
N VAL A 168 -19.77 -1.81 1.46
CA VAL A 168 -19.41 -3.13 0.92
C VAL A 168 -18.76 -4.04 1.97
N LEU A 169 -18.10 -3.47 3.00
CA LEU A 169 -17.53 -4.24 4.11
C LEU A 169 -18.60 -4.89 5.01
N PHE A 170 -19.85 -4.48 4.89
CA PHE A 170 -21.00 -5.07 5.59
C PHE A 170 -21.76 -6.08 4.70
N SER A 171 -21.24 -6.43 3.52
CA SER A 171 -21.79 -7.54 2.74
C SER A 171 -21.59 -8.86 3.48
N GLU A 172 -22.39 -9.87 3.13
CA GLU A 172 -22.28 -11.21 3.73
C GLU A 172 -20.87 -11.79 3.55
N GLU A 173 -20.28 -11.62 2.37
CA GLU A 173 -18.94 -12.11 2.03
C GLU A 173 -17.88 -11.43 2.89
N ALA A 174 -17.91 -10.10 2.99
CA ALA A 174 -16.93 -9.34 3.77
C ALA A 174 -17.06 -9.62 5.27
N MET A 175 -18.30 -9.64 5.79
CA MET A 175 -18.57 -9.89 7.21
C MET A 175 -18.18 -11.31 7.63
N THR A 176 -18.36 -12.30 6.75
CA THR A 176 -17.91 -13.68 7.01
C THR A 176 -16.40 -13.73 7.22
N VAL A 177 -15.64 -13.10 6.33
CA VAL A 177 -14.18 -13.03 6.42
C VAL A 177 -13.72 -12.25 7.66
N LEU A 178 -14.35 -11.10 7.94
CA LEU A 178 -14.04 -10.28 9.12
C LEU A 178 -14.30 -11.04 10.43
N LEU A 179 -15.43 -11.74 10.53
CA LEU A 179 -15.79 -12.55 11.69
C LEU A 179 -14.79 -13.68 11.89
N GLN A 180 -14.46 -14.40 10.82
CA GLN A 180 -13.51 -15.50 10.88
C GLN A 180 -12.11 -15.03 11.28
N ALA A 181 -11.64 -13.90 10.73
CA ALA A 181 -10.36 -13.32 11.13
C ALA A 181 -10.34 -12.91 12.62
N ALA A 182 -11.44 -12.35 13.13
CA ALA A 182 -11.57 -12.00 14.54
C ALA A 182 -11.55 -13.24 15.46
N GLN A 183 -12.17 -14.34 15.04
CA GLN A 183 -12.13 -15.62 15.74
C GLN A 183 -10.69 -16.18 15.80
N ASN A 184 -10.01 -16.26 14.66
CA ASN A 184 -8.61 -16.72 14.58
C ASN A 184 -7.68 -15.89 15.49
N ALA A 185 -7.89 -14.57 15.55
CA ALA A 185 -7.10 -13.69 16.43
C ALA A 185 -7.38 -13.95 17.92
N THR A 186 -8.60 -14.31 18.28
CA THR A 186 -9.00 -14.61 19.67
C THR A 186 -8.41 -15.95 20.13
N GLU A 187 -8.43 -16.97 19.28
CA GLU A 187 -7.84 -18.28 19.56
C GLU A 187 -6.33 -18.17 19.85
N HIS A 188 -5.60 -17.37 19.06
CA HIS A 188 -4.19 -17.08 19.31
C HIS A 188 -3.92 -16.43 20.67
N ILE A 189 -4.82 -15.57 21.17
CA ILE A 189 -4.68 -14.94 22.49
C ILE A 189 -4.88 -15.96 23.61
N THR A 190 -5.78 -16.94 23.42
CA THR A 190 -6.06 -17.97 24.43
C THR A 190 -5.02 -19.09 24.51
N GLU A 191 -4.23 -19.29 23.45
CA GLU A 191 -3.15 -20.29 23.38
C GLU A 191 -1.76 -19.74 23.77
N SER A 192 -1.63 -18.43 23.97
CA SER A 192 -0.39 -17.72 24.35
C SER A 192 -0.27 -17.55 25.88
#